data_AF-A0A7X3ZA37-F1
#
_entry.id   AF-A0A7X3ZA37-F1
#
_cell.length_a   1.000
_cell.length_b   1.000
_cell.length_c   1.000
_cell.angle_alpha   90.00
_cell.angle_beta   90.00
_cell.angle_gamma   90.00
#
_symmetry.space_group_name_H-M   'P 1'
#
loop_
_entity.id
_entity.type
_entity.pdbx_description
1 polymer ?
#
loop_
_entity_poly.entity_id
_entity_poly.type
_entity_poly.pdbx_seq_one_letter_code
_entity_poly.pdbx_strand_id
1 'polypeptide(L)' 'GENISETYETEIETLSAWMERPEARQVILDPRAGDIGFDWHQEPSGKIWWTLVMGKPEARTPGGDESDPATTSQ' A
#
# COMPACT_ATOMS: atom_id res chain seq x y z
N GLY A 1 3.49 -2.69 6.33
CA GLY A 1 4.37 -3.86 6.12
C GLY A 1 4.85 -3.87 4.70
N GLU A 2 5.77 -4.76 4.35
CA GLU A 2 6.30 -4.86 2.98
C GLU A 2 6.54 -6.31 2.58
N ASN A 3 6.44 -6.57 1.28
CA ASN A 3 6.93 -7.79 0.63
C ASN A 3 7.82 -7.39 -0.56
N ILE A 4 8.95 -8.09 -0.70
CA ILE A 4 9.89 -7.89 -1.80
C ILE A 4 10.20 -9.27 -2.40
N SER A 5 10.21 -9.35 -3.72
CA SER A 5 10.59 -10.56 -4.47
C SER A 5 11.51 -10.20 -5.63
N GLU A 6 12.51 -11.05 -5.85
CA GLU A 6 13.38 -11.04 -7.03
C GLU A 6 13.04 -12.31 -7.82
N THR A 7 12.41 -12.17 -8.99
CA THR A 7 11.91 -13.31 -9.77
C THR A 7 11.82 -12.97 -11.27
N TYR A 8 11.55 -13.97 -12.10
CA TYR A 8 11.22 -13.79 -13.52
C TYR A 8 9.70 -13.90 -13.77
N GLU A 9 8.93 -14.12 -12.71
CA GLU A 9 7.49 -14.30 -12.73
C GLU A 9 6.74 -12.98 -12.93
N THR A 10 5.51 -13.11 -13.42
CA THR A 10 4.57 -12.00 -13.59
C THR A 10 4.02 -11.52 -12.24
N GLU A 11 3.30 -10.39 -12.26
CA GLU A 11 2.64 -9.80 -11.10
C GLU A 11 1.76 -10.82 -10.35
N ILE A 12 0.88 -11.52 -11.07
CA ILE A 12 -0.12 -12.40 -10.46
C ILE A 12 0.53 -13.66 -9.88
N GLU A 13 1.56 -14.19 -10.54
CA GLU A 13 2.37 -15.30 -10.03
C GLU A 13 3.10 -14.87 -8.75
N THR A 14 3.73 -13.69 -8.75
CA THR A 14 4.44 -13.15 -7.58
C THR A 14 3.47 -12.90 -6.40
N LEU A 15 2.31 -12.31 -6.68
CA LEU A 15 1.28 -12.09 -5.66
C LEU A 15 0.75 -13.42 -5.11
N SER A 16 0.53 -14.42 -5.97
CA SER A 16 0.10 -15.76 -5.56
C SER A 16 1.15 -16.42 -4.65
N ALA A 17 2.43 -16.32 -5.01
CA ALA A 17 3.53 -16.83 -4.19
C ALA A 17 3.59 -16.14 -2.81
N TRP A 18 3.30 -14.84 -2.72
CA TRP A 18 3.16 -14.17 -1.41
C TRP A 18 1.94 -14.65 -0.63
N MET A 19 0.83 -14.96 -1.30
CA MET A 19 -0.38 -15.48 -0.65
C MET A 19 -0.21 -16.91 -0.12
N GLU A 20 0.69 -17.71 -0.69
CA GLU A 20 0.97 -19.07 -0.21
C GLU A 20 1.73 -19.08 1.12
N ARG A 21 2.64 -18.12 1.31
CA ARG A 21 3.48 -18.02 2.50
C ARG A 21 2.78 -17.26 3.64
N PRO A 22 2.55 -17.88 4.81
CA PRO A 22 1.80 -17.26 5.90
C PRO A 22 2.31 -15.87 6.33
N GLU A 23 3.63 -15.68 6.38
CA GLU A 23 4.27 -14.43 6.78
C GLU A 23 4.03 -13.30 5.76
N ALA A 24 4.17 -13.59 4.47
CA ALA A 24 3.94 -12.60 3.40
C ALA A 24 2.45 -12.30 3.24
N ARG A 25 1.60 -13.34 3.36
CA ARG A 25 0.14 -13.21 3.35
C ARG A 25 -0.36 -12.33 4.50
N GLN A 26 0.23 -12.43 5.69
CA GLN A 26 -0.14 -11.59 6.84
C GLN A 26 0.07 -10.09 6.58
N VAL A 27 1.08 -9.72 5.79
CA VAL A 27 1.29 -8.32 5.38
C VAL A 27 0.16 -7.83 4.49
N ILE A 28 -0.21 -8.64 3.48
CA ILE A 28 -1.26 -8.30 2.50
C ILE A 28 -2.64 -8.24 3.17
N LEU A 29 -2.91 -9.12 4.13
CA LEU A 29 -4.20 -9.23 4.82
C LEU A 29 -4.27 -8.46 6.15
N ASP A 30 -3.33 -7.54 6.46
CA ASP A 30 -3.40 -6.75 7.71
C ASP A 30 -4.65 -5.86 7.68
N PRO A 31 -5.63 -6.07 8.59
CA PRO A 31 -6.89 -5.32 8.59
C PRO A 31 -6.71 -3.84 8.94
N ARG A 32 -5.52 -3.44 9.40
CA ARG A 32 -5.18 -2.04 9.72
C ARG A 32 -4.57 -1.32 8.51
N ALA A 33 -4.16 -2.05 7.48
CA ALA A 33 -3.67 -1.44 6.25
C ALA A 33 -4.86 -0.92 5.44
N GLY A 34 -4.78 0.34 5.03
CA GLY A 34 -5.80 0.97 4.18
C GLY A 34 -5.21 1.62 2.93
N ASP A 35 -3.88 1.69 2.84
CA ASP A 35 -3.16 2.14 1.64
C ASP A 35 -2.29 1.00 1.09
N ILE A 36 -2.17 0.94 -0.23
CA ILE A 36 -1.34 -0.01 -0.95
C ILE A 36 -0.44 0.70 -1.95
N GLY A 37 0.83 0.33 -1.96
CA GLY A 37 1.79 0.65 -3.01
C GLY A 37 2.30 -0.64 -3.64
N PHE A 38 2.30 -0.71 -4.96
CA PHE A 38 2.80 -1.87 -5.69
C PHE A 38 3.56 -1.42 -6.92
N ASP A 39 4.81 -1.87 -7.05
CA ASP A 39 5.71 -1.42 -8.12
C ASP A 39 6.75 -2.50 -8.48
N TRP A 40 7.42 -2.32 -9.61
CA TRP A 40 8.45 -3.24 -10.10
C TRP A 40 9.60 -2.56 -10.84
N HIS A 41 10.74 -3.23 -10.84
CA HIS A 41 11.90 -2.84 -11.63
C HIS A 41 12.53 -4.05 -12.32
N GLN A 42 12.70 -4.00 -13.65
CA GLN A 42 13.36 -5.07 -14.40
C GLN A 42 14.81 -4.70 -14.75
N GLU A 43 15.72 -5.57 -14.38
CA GLU A 43 17.13 -5.49 -14.77
C GLU A 43 17.32 -5.86 -16.26
N PRO A 44 18.43 -5.44 -16.89
CA PRO A 44 18.77 -5.87 -18.26
C PRO A 44 18.86 -7.39 -18.44
N SER A 45 19.09 -8.13 -17.36
CA SER A 45 19.10 -9.60 -17.33
C SER A 45 17.70 -10.23 -17.53
N GLY A 46 16.64 -9.43 -17.50
CA GLY A 46 15.24 -9.85 -17.55
C GLY A 46 14.63 -10.16 -16.18
N LYS A 47 15.44 -10.14 -15.12
CA LYS A 47 14.99 -10.38 -13.75
C LYS A 47 14.22 -9.18 -13.21
N ILE A 48 13.13 -9.43 -12.49
CA ILE A 48 12.20 -8.43 -12.00
C ILE A 48 12.26 -8.38 -10.47
N TRP A 49 12.37 -7.17 -9.95
CA TRP A 49 12.21 -6.84 -8.54
C TRP A 49 10.80 -6.33 -8.32
N TRP A 50 9.99 -7.08 -7.58
CA TRP A 50 8.64 -6.70 -7.18
C TRP A 50 8.66 -6.15 -5.75
N THR A 51 7.95 -5.05 -5.52
CA THR A 51 7.79 -4.45 -4.19
C THR A 51 6.32 -4.17 -3.92
N LEU A 52 5.84 -4.63 -2.76
CA LEU A 52 4.53 -4.31 -2.22
C LEU A 52 4.69 -3.67 -0.85
N VAL A 53 4.05 -2.53 -0.63
CA VAL A 53 4.02 -1.81 0.64
C VAL A 53 2.58 -1.63 1.07
N MET A 54 2.30 -1.98 2.32
CA MET A 54 0.99 -1.82 2.96
C MET A 54 1.10 -0.75 4.05
N GLY A 55 0.35 0.33 3.88
CA GLY A 55 0.33 1.49 4.78
C GLY A 55 -0.99 1.59 5.55
N LYS A 56 -0.95 2.27 6.70
CA LYS A 56 -2.18 2.73 7.34
C LYS A 56 -2.57 4.05 6.70
N PRO A 57 -3.87 4.28 6.43
CA PRO A 57 -4.31 5.58 5.96
C PRO A 57 -3.90 6.61 7.00
N GLU A 58 -3.27 7.70 6.55
CA GLU A 58 -3.07 8.83 7.43
C GLU A 58 -4.43 9.22 8.03
N ALA A 59 -4.44 9.55 9.32
CA ALA A 59 -5.62 10.15 9.91
C ALA A 59 -5.89 11.42 9.12
N ARG A 60 -6.83 11.37 8.18
CA ARG A 60 -7.33 12.56 7.52
C ARG A 60 -7.87 13.41 8.65
N THR A 61 -7.11 14.41 9.08
CA THR A 61 -7.63 15.47 9.94
C THR A 61 -8.92 15.90 9.27
N PRO A 62 -10.10 15.68 9.88
CA PRO A 62 -11.32 16.19 9.33
C PRO A 62 -11.06 17.67 9.14
N GLY A 63 -11.20 18.15 7.90
CA GLY A 63 -10.98 19.55 7.59
C GLY A 63 -11.70 20.36 8.65
N GLY A 64 -11.00 21.34 9.22
CA GLY A 64 -11.65 22.42 9.92
C GLY A 64 -12.61 23.08 8.94
N ASP A 65 -13.84 22.59 8.89
CA ASP A 65 -15.00 23.36 8.50
C ASP A 65 -15.24 24.36 9.63
N GLU A 66 -14.30 25.29 9.83
CA GLU A 66 -14.62 26.57 10.44
C GLU A 66 -15.11 27.48 9.32
N SER A 67 -16.26 27.10 8.77
CA SER A 67 -17.19 28.06 8.23
C SER A 67 -18.15 28.39 9.37
N ASP A 68 -17.80 29.40 10.17
CA ASP A 68 -18.75 30.05 11.08
C ASP A 68 -19.28 31.34 10.43
N PRO A 69 -20.41 31.30 9.70
CA PRO A 69 -21.05 32.50 9.19
C PRO A 69 -22.09 33.02 10.18
N ALA A 70 -21.70 33.51 11.36
CA ALA A 70 -22.57 34.39 12.15
C ALA A 70 -21.85 35.14 13.29
N THR A 71 -21.47 36.41 13.07
CA THR A 71 -21.79 37.48 14.03
C THR A 71 -21.98 38.79 13.26
N THR A 72 -23.24 39.13 13.05
CA THR A 72 -23.74 40.45 12.65
C THR A 72 -23.65 41.44 13.81
N SER A 73 -23.28 42.68 13.49
CA SER A 73 -23.46 43.93 14.25
C SER A 73 -22.79 44.08 15.62
N GLN A 74 -21.91 45.07 15.73
CA GLN A 74 -22.20 46.41 16.29
C GLN A 74 -21.11 47.39 15.82
#